data_AF-A0A4R9KA85-F1
#
_entry.id   AF-A0A4R9KA85-F1
#
_cell.length_a   1.000
_cell.length_b   1.000
_cell.length_c   1.000
_cell.angle_alpha   90.00
_cell.angle_beta   90.00
_cell.angle_gamma   90.00
#
_symmetry.space_group_name_H-M   'P 1'
#
loop_
_entity.id
_entity.type
_entity.pdbx_description
1 polymer ?
#
loop_
_entity_poly.entity_id
_entity_poly.type
_entity_poly.pdbx_seq_one_letter_code
_entity_poly.pdbx_strand_id
1 'polypeptide(L)'
;MSHDLPEKTREIFGKKPYLSLYFQNPPTEPLEFQLGAAKNQNEFFLSKNSRALASSVSPLTQAKRQTDAVSIQSTDLVAVLGLGNPHLIQEVHSKLEPGQILLLIDKDKDLIFPLWENWLEPVMEVPGRHLFLGENSLPLLWNYLESLPVERVSGIRILRNAASVTLEEMFYAETDIRLRKILSSKMSDLLTKFEFERIWVKNSLVNTANFLSPPSPKTKIESLKEKFEGVPSLLVSAGPNLRRQCEWIRSIRDKVFVMSCDTSLKVLLKYGIIPDGVITLDAQTHSVFHFLGEDTSEIPLFADLVSSPPILRNLKFKSVVHSITAKYLVDASGELKREATAGSKSAESLLGPIGDIQSGGSVATTAFDLLRSLGCKPCFLVGQDLAYSGREIHSTGTHHNEKWLTLLNRKTSLEKINEAVVRKRDTRYVPSVTGSEVLTDYVLDLYRHWFEESAKSLDFPIYNVNTQGAKIENTENISPEEASQILNSFQEHRYFWKEFPAWKPSLIQENLVGSPTKFKEDLLETIDKIKTEFMKPERKEETYTDLLDLFRNTLGNWEDLRYLIRKTEVYILRHKDKLDEDRKKQLFLGAILKEFTMLRRKLLAGEN
;
A
#
# COMPACT_ATOMS: atom_id res chain seq x y z
N MET A 1 34.82 -26.01 -2.50
CA MET A 1 35.21 -24.86 -1.67
C MET A 1 34.38 -24.69 -0.39
N SER A 2 33.19 -25.30 -0.22
CA SER A 2 32.45 -25.21 1.07
C SER A 2 33.03 -26.07 2.21
N HIS A 3 34.00 -26.95 1.92
CA HIS A 3 34.56 -27.91 2.88
C HIS A 3 35.77 -27.38 3.69
N ASP A 4 36.33 -26.21 3.36
CA ASP A 4 37.49 -25.62 4.07
C ASP A 4 37.15 -24.43 4.96
N LEU A 5 35.89 -23.97 4.98
CA LEU A 5 35.45 -22.88 5.87
C LEU A 5 35.26 -23.38 7.31
N PRO A 6 35.53 -22.58 8.36
CA PRO A 6 35.23 -22.94 9.74
C PRO A 6 33.76 -23.37 9.91
N GLU A 7 33.49 -24.30 10.84
CA GLU A 7 32.14 -24.81 11.12
C GLU A 7 31.14 -23.67 11.38
N LYS A 8 31.58 -22.67 12.16
CA LYS A 8 30.86 -21.45 12.49
C LYS A 8 30.38 -20.68 11.25
N THR A 9 31.27 -20.44 10.28
CA THR A 9 30.94 -19.82 8.99
C THR A 9 29.88 -20.63 8.22
N ARG A 10 29.98 -21.97 8.23
CA ARG A 10 29.01 -22.84 7.54
C ARG A 10 27.62 -22.76 8.16
N GLU A 11 27.51 -22.71 9.49
CA GLU A 11 26.23 -22.53 10.17
C GLU A 11 25.57 -21.18 9.82
N ILE A 12 26.36 -20.11 9.76
CA ILE A 12 25.88 -18.80 9.32
C ILE A 12 25.33 -18.89 7.89
N PHE A 13 26.05 -19.56 6.98
CA PHE A 13 25.59 -19.72 5.60
C PHE A 13 24.34 -20.60 5.50
N GLY A 14 24.16 -21.59 6.37
CA GLY A 14 22.91 -22.33 6.46
C GLY A 14 21.71 -21.43 6.77
N LYS A 15 21.89 -20.44 7.66
CA LYS A 15 20.86 -19.46 8.03
C LYS A 15 20.72 -18.31 7.01
N LYS A 16 21.81 -17.96 6.33
CA LYS A 16 21.92 -16.84 5.37
C LYS A 16 22.64 -17.30 4.09
N PRO A 17 21.98 -18.11 3.23
CA PRO A 17 22.65 -18.77 2.10
C PRO A 17 23.32 -17.82 1.11
N TYR A 18 22.74 -16.62 0.92
CA TYR A 18 23.27 -15.61 0.01
C TYR A 18 24.70 -15.14 0.36
N LEU A 19 25.14 -15.27 1.62
CA LEU A 19 26.50 -14.88 2.02
C LEU A 19 27.56 -15.77 1.36
N SER A 20 27.23 -17.03 1.07
CA SER A 20 28.16 -17.96 0.39
C SER A 20 28.56 -17.48 -1.00
N LEU A 21 27.73 -16.64 -1.65
CA LEU A 21 28.01 -16.07 -2.97
C LEU A 21 29.26 -15.18 -2.96
N TYR A 22 29.55 -14.52 -1.84
CA TYR A 22 30.76 -13.68 -1.71
C TYR A 22 32.06 -14.50 -1.66
N PHE A 23 31.98 -15.78 -1.29
CA PHE A 23 33.14 -16.67 -1.14
C PHE A 23 33.30 -17.66 -2.30
N GLN A 24 32.49 -17.53 -3.37
CA GLN A 24 32.61 -18.41 -4.54
C GLN A 24 33.86 -18.15 -5.36
N ASN A 25 34.35 -16.92 -5.34
CA ASN A 25 35.56 -16.51 -6.04
C ASN A 25 36.62 -16.10 -5.01
N PRO A 26 37.89 -16.50 -5.18
CA PRO A 26 38.97 -16.01 -4.34
C PRO A 26 39.15 -14.48 -4.51
N PRO A 27 39.73 -13.79 -3.51
CA PRO A 27 40.06 -12.38 -3.64
C PRO A 27 41.01 -12.16 -4.82
N THR A 28 40.88 -11.00 -5.46
CA THR A 28 41.82 -10.57 -6.51
C THR A 28 43.19 -10.29 -5.87
N GLU A 29 44.27 -10.90 -6.37
CA GLU A 29 45.64 -10.59 -5.94
C GLU A 29 46.28 -9.51 -6.85
N PRO A 30 46.98 -8.50 -6.29
CA PRO A 30 47.19 -8.24 -4.86
C PRO A 30 45.91 -7.75 -4.16
N LEU A 31 45.78 -8.08 -2.87
CA LEU A 31 44.65 -7.66 -2.04
C LEU A 31 44.52 -6.14 -2.02
N GLU A 32 43.43 -5.64 -2.63
CA GLU A 32 43.11 -4.22 -2.67
C GLU A 32 42.86 -3.64 -1.27
N PHE A 33 42.30 -4.46 -0.39
CA PHE A 33 41.96 -4.12 1.00
C PHE A 33 42.90 -4.77 2.00
N GLN A 34 43.44 -3.96 2.90
CA GLN A 34 44.36 -4.43 3.95
C GLN A 34 43.97 -3.85 5.31
N LEU A 35 43.92 -4.72 6.31
CA LEU A 35 43.69 -4.33 7.70
C LEU A 35 45.02 -3.88 8.32
N GLY A 36 45.09 -2.61 8.73
CA GLY A 36 46.25 -2.02 9.38
C GLY A 36 46.01 -1.77 10.86
N ALA A 37 47.05 -1.93 11.68
CA ALA A 37 47.04 -1.49 13.07
C ALA A 37 47.10 0.05 13.14
N ALA A 38 46.21 0.65 13.94
CA ALA A 38 46.25 2.07 14.25
C ALA A 38 47.34 2.40 15.28
N LYS A 39 47.62 3.69 15.48
CA LYS A 39 48.59 4.12 16.50
C LYS A 39 48.13 3.78 17.92
N ASN A 40 46.83 3.84 18.18
CA ASN A 40 46.26 3.36 19.44
C ASN A 40 46.34 1.83 19.51
N GLN A 41 46.72 1.31 20.68
CA GLN A 41 46.83 -0.14 20.89
C GLN A 41 45.48 -0.84 20.68
N ASN A 42 45.51 -2.01 20.05
CA ASN A 42 44.34 -2.85 19.76
C ASN A 42 43.26 -2.19 18.89
N GLU A 43 43.60 -1.12 18.16
CA GLU A 43 42.71 -0.50 17.20
C GLU A 43 43.16 -0.80 15.76
N PHE A 44 42.22 -1.11 14.87
CA PHE A 44 42.49 -1.41 13.46
C PHE A 44 41.68 -0.50 12.53
N PHE A 45 42.20 -0.27 11.33
CA PHE A 45 41.49 0.42 10.26
C PHE A 45 41.69 -0.34 8.94
N LEU A 46 40.72 -0.25 8.05
CA LEU A 46 40.87 -0.80 6.70
C LEU A 46 41.53 0.25 5.81
N SER A 47 42.39 -0.19 4.89
CA SER A 47 42.94 0.64 3.83
C SER A 47 42.61 0.03 2.46
N LYS A 48 42.33 0.88 1.47
CA LYS A 48 42.14 0.51 0.06
C LYS A 48 43.26 1.14 -0.75
N ASN A 49 44.09 0.34 -1.43
CA ASN A 49 45.26 0.85 -2.18
C ASN A 49 46.11 1.85 -1.37
N SER A 50 46.44 1.49 -0.12
CA SER A 50 47.19 2.31 0.85
C SER A 50 46.48 3.58 1.37
N ARG A 51 45.25 3.89 0.91
CA ARG A 51 44.43 4.96 1.47
C ARG A 51 43.64 4.43 2.67
N ALA A 52 43.83 5.04 3.85
CA ALA A 52 43.08 4.68 5.04
C ALA A 52 41.59 5.04 4.90
N LEU A 53 40.72 4.11 5.30
CA LEU A 53 39.25 4.27 5.30
C LEU A 53 38.70 4.58 6.69
N ALA A 54 39.57 4.80 7.67
CA ALA A 54 39.23 5.33 8.98
C ALA A 54 40.44 6.09 9.53
N SER A 55 40.31 6.69 10.71
CA SER A 55 41.46 7.27 11.41
C SER A 55 42.56 6.23 11.57
N SER A 56 43.76 6.51 11.09
CA SER A 56 44.95 5.66 11.33
C SER A 56 45.53 5.84 12.74
N VAL A 57 44.96 6.78 13.52
CA VAL A 57 45.38 7.06 14.90
C VAL A 57 44.44 6.40 15.90
N SER A 58 43.14 6.67 15.77
CA SER A 58 42.13 6.31 16.78
C SER A 58 40.75 5.98 16.14
N PRO A 59 40.65 4.93 15.30
CA PRO A 59 39.42 4.58 14.59
C PRO A 59 38.24 4.19 15.51
N LEU A 60 38.50 3.66 16.72
CA LEU A 60 37.47 3.40 17.72
C LEU A 60 36.87 4.70 18.27
N THR A 61 37.71 5.68 18.55
CA THR A 61 37.24 7.01 19.00
C THR A 61 36.39 7.68 17.92
N GLN A 62 36.77 7.52 16.64
CA GLN A 62 35.97 7.99 15.51
C GLN A 62 34.60 7.30 15.47
N ALA A 63 34.56 5.97 15.64
CA ALA A 63 33.31 5.20 15.68
C ALA A 63 32.40 5.62 16.84
N LYS A 64 32.94 5.74 18.06
CA LYS A 64 32.19 6.18 19.26
C LYS A 64 31.56 7.56 19.08
N ARG A 65 32.32 8.54 18.60
CA ARG A 65 31.79 9.89 18.31
C ARG A 65 30.58 9.84 17.36
N GLN A 66 30.65 8.97 16.37
CA GLN A 66 29.57 8.84 15.39
C GLN A 66 28.34 8.14 15.98
N THR A 67 28.52 7.08 16.75
CA THR A 67 27.40 6.36 17.37
C THR A 67 26.79 7.11 18.55
N ASP A 68 27.55 7.93 19.27
CA ASP A 68 27.06 8.76 20.38
C ASP A 68 26.27 9.99 19.91
N ALA A 69 26.54 10.47 18.69
CA ALA A 69 25.77 11.55 18.07
C ALA A 69 24.35 11.13 17.64
N VAL A 70 24.04 9.82 17.67
CA VAL A 70 22.77 9.28 17.19
C VAL A 70 22.08 8.50 18.31
N SER A 71 20.86 8.91 18.67
CA SER A 71 20.00 8.10 19.53
C SER A 71 19.38 6.97 18.71
N ILE A 72 19.75 5.74 19.06
CA ILE A 72 19.21 4.50 18.49
C ILE A 72 18.22 3.91 19.49
N GLN A 73 16.99 3.71 19.07
CA GLN A 73 15.94 3.04 19.83
C GLN A 73 15.87 1.56 19.46
N SER A 74 15.32 0.72 20.35
CA SER A 74 15.12 -0.72 20.13
C SER A 74 14.21 -1.05 18.93
N THR A 75 13.46 -0.06 18.43
CA THR A 75 12.58 -0.16 17.26
C THR A 75 13.14 0.52 16.01
N ASP A 76 14.36 1.07 16.05
CA ASP A 76 14.98 1.63 14.84
C ASP A 76 15.57 0.49 13.99
N LEU A 77 15.41 0.60 12.67
CA LEU A 77 16.26 -0.11 11.71
C LEU A 77 17.56 0.69 11.57
N VAL A 78 18.71 0.02 11.66
CA VAL A 78 20.01 0.68 11.55
C VAL A 78 20.73 0.24 10.28
N ALA A 79 21.31 1.18 9.56
CA ALA A 79 22.15 0.91 8.39
C ALA A 79 23.52 1.56 8.57
N VAL A 80 24.58 0.85 8.19
CA VAL A 80 25.94 1.37 8.08
C VAL A 80 26.32 1.36 6.61
N LEU A 81 26.54 2.55 6.05
CA LEU A 81 27.02 2.74 4.68
C LEU A 81 28.54 2.95 4.70
N GLY A 82 29.26 2.04 4.07
CA GLY A 82 30.72 2.04 4.09
C GLY A 82 31.27 1.33 5.33
N LEU A 83 32.00 0.24 5.11
CA LEU A 83 32.49 -0.68 6.14
C LEU A 83 34.00 -0.55 6.39
N GLY A 84 34.63 0.52 5.87
CA GLY A 84 36.07 0.75 6.01
C GLY A 84 36.55 1.04 7.44
N ASN A 85 35.65 1.33 8.38
CA ASN A 85 35.96 1.39 9.81
C ASN A 85 35.41 0.15 10.53
N PRO A 86 36.23 -0.89 10.80
CA PRO A 86 35.77 -2.11 11.47
C PRO A 86 35.20 -1.85 12.87
N HIS A 87 35.71 -0.84 13.59
CA HIS A 87 35.17 -0.46 14.90
C HIS A 87 33.78 0.15 14.83
N LEU A 88 33.42 0.83 13.72
CA LEU A 88 32.06 1.35 13.55
C LEU A 88 31.05 0.20 13.47
N ILE A 89 31.41 -0.91 12.83
CA ILE A 89 30.57 -2.11 12.75
C ILE A 89 30.29 -2.65 14.15
N GLN A 90 31.34 -2.80 14.98
CA GLN A 90 31.23 -3.34 16.34
C GLN A 90 30.51 -2.39 17.30
N GLU A 91 30.82 -1.09 17.25
CA GLU A 91 30.17 -0.07 18.10
C GLU A 91 28.68 0.08 17.78
N VAL A 92 28.29 -0.04 16.50
CA VAL A 92 26.87 -0.08 16.14
C VAL A 92 26.27 -1.40 16.62
N HIS A 93 26.90 -2.53 16.32
CA HIS A 93 26.42 -3.86 16.69
C HIS A 93 26.14 -4.01 18.20
N SER A 94 27.05 -3.53 19.05
CA SER A 94 26.96 -3.63 20.51
C SER A 94 25.83 -2.79 21.13
N LYS A 95 25.36 -1.77 20.41
CA LYS A 95 24.23 -0.92 20.81
C LYS A 95 22.86 -1.48 20.37
N LEU A 96 22.82 -2.63 19.70
CA LEU A 96 21.58 -3.22 19.18
C LEU A 96 21.23 -4.56 19.85
N GLU A 97 19.95 -4.72 20.15
CA GLU A 97 19.41 -5.97 20.69
C GLU A 97 19.48 -7.12 19.66
N PRO A 98 19.57 -8.39 20.10
CA PRO A 98 19.36 -9.54 19.22
C PRO A 98 17.98 -9.46 18.53
N GLY A 99 17.96 -9.60 17.21
CA GLY A 99 16.74 -9.47 16.40
C GLY A 99 16.43 -8.04 15.93
N GLN A 100 17.08 -7.01 16.47
CA GLN A 100 17.03 -5.67 15.88
C GLN A 100 17.78 -5.67 14.54
N ILE A 101 17.26 -4.93 13.56
CA ILE A 101 17.75 -5.01 12.18
C ILE A 101 18.95 -4.08 11.98
N LEU A 102 20.08 -4.67 11.59
CA LEU A 102 21.29 -3.98 11.14
C LEU A 102 21.60 -4.35 9.69
N LEU A 103 21.68 -3.35 8.83
CA LEU A 103 22.10 -3.48 7.44
C LEU A 103 23.53 -2.94 7.29
N LEU A 104 24.48 -3.82 6.96
CA LEU A 104 25.85 -3.44 6.63
C LEU A 104 25.96 -3.41 5.10
N ILE A 105 26.27 -2.25 4.53
CA ILE A 105 26.24 -2.04 3.08
C ILE A 105 27.55 -1.42 2.61
N ASP A 106 28.15 -2.02 1.59
CA ASP A 106 29.34 -1.48 0.92
C ASP A 106 29.31 -1.78 -0.59
N LYS A 107 29.98 -0.94 -1.38
CA LYS A 107 30.16 -1.14 -2.82
C LYS A 107 31.20 -2.23 -3.09
N ASP A 108 32.26 -2.30 -2.28
CA ASP A 108 33.36 -3.22 -2.55
C ASP A 108 33.14 -4.56 -1.85
N LYS A 109 33.01 -5.64 -2.61
CA LYS A 109 32.83 -6.99 -2.03
C LYS A 109 34.11 -7.56 -1.41
N ASP A 110 35.27 -7.16 -1.92
CA ASP A 110 36.56 -7.75 -1.54
C ASP A 110 37.00 -7.33 -0.12
N LEU A 111 36.39 -6.29 0.48
CA LEU A 111 36.61 -5.96 1.89
C LEU A 111 36.15 -7.06 2.85
N ILE A 112 35.31 -8.00 2.39
CA ILE A 112 34.83 -9.09 3.22
C ILE A 112 35.99 -9.95 3.74
N PHE A 113 37.02 -10.19 2.92
CA PHE A 113 38.10 -11.12 3.25
C PHE A 113 38.93 -10.65 4.46
N PRO A 114 39.46 -9.42 4.50
CA PRO A 114 40.19 -8.94 5.69
C PRO A 114 39.27 -8.67 6.91
N LEU A 115 37.94 -8.58 6.74
CA LEU A 115 37.02 -8.29 7.83
C LEU A 115 36.27 -9.52 8.37
N TRP A 116 36.20 -10.63 7.63
CA TRP A 116 35.27 -11.72 7.91
C TRP A 116 35.45 -12.29 9.31
N GLU A 117 36.59 -12.91 9.58
CA GLU A 117 36.85 -13.70 10.79
C GLU A 117 36.65 -12.90 12.09
N ASN A 118 37.24 -11.71 12.18
CA ASN A 118 37.27 -10.96 13.44
C ASN A 118 36.15 -9.92 13.59
N TRP A 119 35.53 -9.48 12.49
CA TRP A 119 34.64 -8.31 12.52
C TRP A 119 33.24 -8.60 12.01
N LEU A 120 33.07 -9.43 10.97
CA LEU A 120 31.77 -9.69 10.37
C LEU A 120 31.16 -11.00 10.85
N GLU A 121 31.93 -12.08 10.99
CA GLU A 121 31.46 -13.40 11.42
C GLU A 121 30.74 -13.33 12.78
N PRO A 122 31.31 -12.72 13.84
CA PRO A 122 30.64 -12.62 15.14
C PRO A 122 29.33 -11.80 15.07
N VAL A 123 29.28 -10.80 14.18
CA VAL A 123 28.08 -9.98 13.97
C VAL A 123 27.03 -10.80 13.23
N MET A 124 27.42 -11.55 12.20
CA MET A 124 26.51 -12.32 11.35
C MET A 124 25.87 -13.53 12.06
N GLU A 125 26.41 -13.98 13.19
CA GLU A 125 25.75 -14.96 14.07
C GLU A 125 24.47 -14.45 14.70
N VAL A 126 24.41 -13.15 14.97
CA VAL A 126 23.30 -12.56 15.70
C VAL A 126 22.07 -12.40 14.78
N PRO A 127 20.87 -12.78 15.23
CA PRO A 127 19.63 -12.56 14.49
C PRO A 127 19.44 -11.08 14.15
N GLY A 128 18.93 -10.79 12.95
CA GLY A 128 18.66 -9.43 12.48
C GLY A 128 19.88 -8.70 11.89
N ARG A 129 21.05 -9.33 11.74
CA ARG A 129 22.22 -8.73 11.08
C ARG A 129 22.31 -9.15 9.62
N HIS A 130 22.46 -8.20 8.70
CA HIS A 130 22.46 -8.46 7.25
C HIS A 130 23.62 -7.73 6.57
N LEU A 131 24.21 -8.33 5.54
CA LEU A 131 25.41 -7.83 4.86
C LEU A 131 25.21 -7.81 3.33
N PHE A 132 25.23 -6.63 2.74
CA PHE A 132 25.04 -6.43 1.30
C PHE A 132 26.28 -5.77 0.70
N LEU A 133 27.02 -6.52 -0.10
CA LEU A 133 28.28 -6.07 -0.68
C LEU A 133 28.21 -6.11 -2.22
N GLY A 134 28.62 -5.02 -2.87
CA GLY A 134 28.56 -4.91 -4.32
C GLY A 134 27.19 -4.49 -4.85
N GLU A 135 27.20 -3.86 -6.02
CA GLU A 135 26.00 -3.41 -6.73
C GLU A 135 25.03 -4.57 -7.00
N ASN A 136 25.56 -5.76 -7.29
CA ASN A 136 24.77 -6.97 -7.54
C ASN A 136 23.96 -7.44 -6.32
N SER A 137 24.30 -6.99 -5.10
CA SER A 137 23.55 -7.31 -3.89
C SER A 137 22.36 -6.37 -3.64
N LEU A 138 22.31 -5.23 -4.33
CA LEU A 138 21.27 -4.22 -4.11
C LEU A 138 19.85 -4.72 -4.42
N PRO A 139 19.57 -5.49 -5.49
CA PRO A 139 18.24 -6.07 -5.70
C PRO A 139 17.77 -6.92 -4.51
N LEU A 140 18.66 -7.70 -3.90
CA LEU A 140 18.35 -8.50 -2.72
C LEU A 140 18.06 -7.61 -1.50
N LEU A 141 18.84 -6.54 -1.29
CA LEU A 141 18.58 -5.53 -0.26
C LEU A 141 17.19 -4.90 -0.42
N TRP A 142 16.83 -4.51 -1.64
CA TRP A 142 15.53 -3.90 -1.93
C TRP A 142 14.39 -4.87 -1.67
N ASN A 143 14.49 -6.11 -2.14
CA ASN A 143 13.49 -7.14 -1.89
C ASN A 143 13.34 -7.44 -0.39
N TYR A 144 14.45 -7.52 0.35
CA TYR A 144 14.44 -7.68 1.80
C TYR A 144 13.66 -6.54 2.48
N LEU A 145 13.95 -5.29 2.14
CA LEU A 145 13.27 -4.12 2.72
C LEU A 145 11.78 -4.07 2.35
N GLU A 146 11.43 -4.40 1.11
CA GLU A 146 10.04 -4.48 0.64
C GLU A 146 9.27 -5.60 1.36
N SER A 147 9.94 -6.68 1.75
CA SER A 147 9.33 -7.77 2.53
C SER A 147 9.22 -7.50 4.04
N LEU A 148 9.91 -6.47 4.55
CA LEU A 148 10.08 -6.26 5.99
C LEU A 148 8.77 -5.90 6.74
N PRO A 149 8.41 -6.55 7.86
CA PRO A 149 7.28 -6.14 8.70
C PRO A 149 7.60 -4.85 9.47
N VAL A 150 7.14 -3.70 8.97
CA VAL A 150 7.46 -2.37 9.51
C VAL A 150 6.66 -2.00 10.77
N GLU A 151 5.77 -2.86 11.26
CA GLU A 151 5.05 -2.67 12.52
C GLU A 151 6.00 -2.49 13.70
N ARG A 152 7.14 -3.20 13.66
CA ARG A 152 8.19 -3.17 14.68
C ARG A 152 9.21 -2.05 14.47
N VAL A 153 9.15 -1.36 13.34
CA VAL A 153 10.14 -0.35 12.93
C VAL A 153 9.55 1.04 13.15
N SER A 154 10.24 1.89 13.91
CA SER A 154 9.83 3.28 14.15
C SER A 154 10.50 4.26 13.18
N GLY A 155 11.67 3.90 12.65
CA GLY A 155 12.40 4.70 11.69
C GLY A 155 13.72 4.05 11.28
N ILE A 156 14.51 4.77 10.49
CA ILE A 156 15.85 4.37 10.07
C ILE A 156 16.92 5.28 10.67
N ARG A 157 18.03 4.71 11.12
CA ARG A 157 19.27 5.41 11.46
C ARG A 157 20.36 4.97 10.50
N ILE A 158 20.90 5.90 9.73
CA ILE A 158 21.97 5.64 8.76
C ILE A 158 23.26 6.25 9.29
N LEU A 159 24.23 5.40 9.62
CA LEU A 159 25.60 5.80 9.94
C LEU A 159 26.46 5.62 8.68
N ARG A 160 27.41 6.53 8.47
CA ARG A 160 28.19 6.61 7.23
C ARG A 160 29.66 6.65 7.55
N ASN A 161 30.44 5.68 7.08
CA ASN A 161 31.89 5.80 7.15
C ASN A 161 32.36 6.81 6.09
N ALA A 162 32.68 8.04 6.52
CA ALA A 162 32.96 9.15 5.59
C ALA A 162 34.04 8.80 4.56
N ALA A 163 35.11 8.13 4.96
CA ALA A 163 36.21 7.82 4.03
C ALA A 163 35.84 6.76 2.99
N SER A 164 34.97 5.79 3.32
CA SER A 164 34.38 4.89 2.31
C SER A 164 33.44 5.67 1.39
N VAL A 165 32.56 6.51 1.96
CA VAL A 165 31.55 7.25 1.18
C VAL A 165 32.18 8.20 0.16
N THR A 166 33.25 8.92 0.53
CA THR A 166 33.97 9.83 -0.38
C THR A 166 34.61 9.12 -1.58
N LEU A 167 34.91 7.82 -1.48
CA LEU A 167 35.45 7.09 -2.63
C LEU A 167 34.38 6.85 -3.71
N GLU A 168 33.11 6.72 -3.29
CA GLU A 168 32.02 6.24 -4.14
C GLU A 168 30.71 6.99 -3.83
N GLU A 169 30.77 8.33 -3.89
CA GLU A 169 29.70 9.20 -3.38
C GLU A 169 28.33 8.92 -4.01
N MET A 170 28.30 8.70 -5.33
CA MET A 170 27.06 8.42 -6.06
C MET A 170 26.38 7.14 -5.57
N PHE A 171 27.13 6.05 -5.44
CA PHE A 171 26.60 4.75 -5.01
C PHE A 171 25.94 4.87 -3.62
N TYR A 172 26.63 5.47 -2.66
CA TYR A 172 26.09 5.58 -1.30
C TYR A 172 24.96 6.61 -1.20
N ALA A 173 25.02 7.71 -1.96
CA ALA A 173 23.94 8.70 -2.00
C ALA A 173 22.64 8.10 -2.56
N GLU A 174 22.71 7.37 -3.68
CA GLU A 174 21.55 6.68 -4.27
C GLU A 174 20.99 5.60 -3.34
N THR A 175 21.88 4.81 -2.73
CA THR A 175 21.51 3.79 -1.74
C THR A 175 20.77 4.41 -0.55
N ASP A 176 21.27 5.52 -0.01
CA ASP A 176 20.66 6.25 1.11
C ASP A 176 19.26 6.76 0.76
N ILE A 177 19.13 7.43 -0.39
CA ILE A 177 17.86 7.97 -0.89
C ILE A 177 16.85 6.83 -1.05
N ARG A 178 17.26 5.71 -1.66
CA ARG A 178 16.39 4.56 -1.89
C ARG A 178 15.97 3.85 -0.60
N LEU A 179 16.89 3.67 0.35
CA LEU A 179 16.58 3.15 1.70
C LEU A 179 15.48 3.96 2.39
N ARG A 180 15.64 5.29 2.41
CA ARG A 180 14.67 6.21 3.02
C ARG A 180 13.34 6.18 2.29
N LYS A 181 13.36 6.16 0.96
CA LYS A 181 12.14 6.13 0.13
C LYS A 181 11.30 4.87 0.40
N ILE A 182 11.92 3.69 0.40
CA ILE A 182 11.21 2.42 0.67
C ILE A 182 10.58 2.45 2.07
N LEU A 183 11.36 2.79 3.11
CA LEU A 183 10.83 2.83 4.48
C LEU A 183 9.75 3.90 4.68
N SER A 184 9.89 5.07 4.07
CA SER A 184 8.87 6.12 4.11
C SER A 184 7.57 5.65 3.46
N SER A 185 7.66 5.00 2.30
CA SER A 185 6.49 4.42 1.61
C SER A 185 5.78 3.39 2.49
N LYS A 186 6.53 2.45 3.05
CA LYS A 186 5.97 1.42 3.94
C LYS A 186 5.38 1.98 5.22
N MET A 187 5.98 3.03 5.79
CA MET A 187 5.42 3.70 6.96
C MET A 187 4.10 4.43 6.62
N SER A 188 4.03 5.08 5.47
CA SER A 188 2.81 5.71 4.96
C SER A 188 1.67 4.68 4.79
N ASP A 189 1.98 3.53 4.18
CA ASP A 189 1.03 2.42 4.04
C ASP A 189 0.56 1.89 5.39
N LEU A 190 1.47 1.72 6.36
CA LEU A 190 1.13 1.26 7.70
C LEU A 190 0.23 2.25 8.45
N LEU A 191 0.52 3.56 8.36
CA LEU A 191 -0.28 4.60 8.99
C LEU A 191 -1.70 4.63 8.39
N THR A 192 -1.81 4.46 7.06
CA THR A 192 -3.10 4.34 6.37
C THR A 192 -3.87 3.11 6.87
N LYS A 193 -3.21 1.94 6.95
CA LYS A 193 -3.80 0.73 7.54
C LYS A 193 -4.29 0.99 8.97
N PHE A 194 -3.51 1.63 9.84
CA PHE A 194 -3.96 1.93 11.21
C PHE A 194 -5.12 2.92 11.29
N GLU A 195 -5.30 3.78 10.30
CA GLU A 195 -6.44 4.67 10.28
C GLU A 195 -7.72 3.94 9.85
N PHE A 196 -7.60 3.07 8.84
CA PHE A 196 -8.77 2.52 8.16
C PHE A 196 -9.03 1.02 8.35
N GLU A 197 -8.07 0.18 8.74
CA GLU A 197 -8.24 -1.29 8.83
C GLU A 197 -9.41 -1.69 9.72
N ARG A 198 -9.63 -0.91 10.79
CA ARG A 198 -10.72 -1.12 11.73
C ARG A 198 -12.09 -0.85 11.11
N ILE A 199 -12.20 0.16 10.23
CA ILE A 199 -13.46 0.40 9.50
C ILE A 199 -13.62 -0.62 8.37
N TRP A 200 -12.54 -0.98 7.69
CA TRP A 200 -12.51 -2.00 6.64
C TRP A 200 -13.03 -3.34 7.15
N VAL A 201 -12.42 -3.91 8.19
CA VAL A 201 -12.88 -5.21 8.73
C VAL A 201 -14.33 -5.17 9.18
N LYS A 202 -14.77 -4.07 9.82
CA LYS A 202 -16.17 -3.93 10.25
C LYS A 202 -17.12 -3.91 9.06
N ASN A 203 -16.79 -3.14 8.02
CA ASN A 203 -17.62 -3.03 6.83
C ASN A 203 -17.61 -4.35 6.07
N SER A 204 -16.45 -4.98 5.86
CA SER A 204 -16.33 -6.28 5.19
C SER A 204 -17.19 -7.34 5.85
N LEU A 205 -17.12 -7.48 7.18
CA LEU A 205 -17.93 -8.46 7.92
C LEU A 205 -19.43 -8.15 7.84
N VAL A 206 -19.80 -6.87 7.96
CA VAL A 206 -21.20 -6.43 7.86
C VAL A 206 -21.75 -6.64 6.44
N ASN A 207 -20.99 -6.33 5.41
CA ASN A 207 -21.39 -6.49 4.01
C ASN A 207 -21.50 -7.97 3.66
N THR A 208 -20.56 -8.80 4.13
CA THR A 208 -20.58 -10.26 4.01
C THR A 208 -21.83 -10.85 4.67
N ALA A 209 -22.10 -10.50 5.93
CA ALA A 209 -23.26 -10.99 6.67
C ALA A 209 -24.61 -10.58 6.05
N ASN A 210 -24.63 -9.53 5.22
CA ASN A 210 -25.84 -9.01 4.56
C ASN A 210 -25.74 -9.15 3.02
N PHE A 211 -24.92 -10.07 2.53
CA PHE A 211 -24.65 -10.20 1.10
C PHE A 211 -25.93 -10.48 0.30
N LEU A 212 -26.78 -11.40 0.79
CA LEU A 212 -28.07 -11.73 0.17
C LEU A 212 -29.24 -10.81 0.57
N SER A 213 -29.01 -9.81 1.44
CA SER A 213 -30.08 -8.94 1.92
C SER A 213 -30.52 -7.93 0.83
N PRO A 214 -31.83 -7.59 0.74
CA PRO A 214 -32.32 -6.49 -0.11
C PRO A 214 -31.71 -5.13 0.29
N PRO A 215 -31.82 -4.07 -0.54
CA PRO A 215 -32.64 -3.93 -1.74
C PRO A 215 -31.94 -4.33 -3.06
N SER A 216 -30.62 -4.23 -3.13
CA SER A 216 -29.87 -4.52 -4.36
C SER A 216 -29.31 -5.95 -4.34
N PRO A 217 -29.60 -6.76 -5.37
CA PRO A 217 -28.94 -8.04 -5.59
C PRO A 217 -27.43 -7.86 -5.71
N LYS A 218 -26.65 -8.79 -5.16
CA LYS A 218 -25.19 -8.71 -5.11
C LYS A 218 -24.57 -9.90 -5.81
N THR A 219 -23.44 -9.66 -6.46
CA THR A 219 -22.61 -10.66 -7.13
C THR A 219 -21.13 -10.35 -6.90
N LYS A 220 -20.23 -11.16 -7.46
CA LYS A 220 -18.79 -11.11 -7.25
C LYS A 220 -18.08 -10.78 -8.56
N ILE A 221 -17.01 -9.98 -8.49
CA ILE A 221 -16.25 -9.58 -9.67
C ILE A 221 -15.61 -10.79 -10.38
N GLU A 222 -15.30 -11.85 -9.63
CA GLU A 222 -14.80 -13.12 -10.18
C GLU A 222 -15.64 -13.64 -11.35
N SER A 223 -16.97 -13.43 -11.33
CA SER A 223 -17.86 -13.88 -12.40
C SER A 223 -17.72 -13.12 -13.73
N LEU A 224 -17.12 -11.93 -13.70
CA LEU A 224 -16.94 -11.04 -14.84
C LEU A 224 -15.49 -10.98 -15.34
N LYS A 225 -14.57 -11.67 -14.67
CA LYS A 225 -13.16 -11.70 -15.03
C LYS A 225 -12.98 -12.15 -16.48
N GLU A 226 -12.21 -11.38 -17.25
CA GLU A 226 -11.89 -11.61 -18.67
C GLU A 226 -13.12 -11.73 -19.61
N LYS A 227 -14.32 -11.27 -19.19
CA LYS A 227 -15.54 -11.33 -20.02
C LYS A 227 -15.67 -10.19 -21.03
N PHE A 228 -14.76 -9.22 -21.00
CA PHE A 228 -14.75 -8.01 -21.84
C PHE A 228 -13.51 -7.97 -22.75
N GLU A 229 -12.95 -9.13 -23.07
CA GLU A 229 -11.78 -9.27 -23.93
C GLU A 229 -11.96 -8.51 -25.25
N GLY A 230 -11.03 -7.59 -25.55
CA GLY A 230 -11.04 -6.80 -26.78
C GLY A 230 -12.06 -5.66 -26.83
N VAL A 231 -12.75 -5.38 -25.72
CA VAL A 231 -13.70 -4.26 -25.62
C VAL A 231 -12.96 -2.98 -25.24
N PRO A 232 -13.04 -1.91 -26.04
CA PRO A 232 -12.54 -0.61 -25.64
C PRO A 232 -13.26 -0.12 -24.39
N SER A 233 -12.50 0.37 -23.40
CA SER A 233 -13.08 0.93 -22.17
C SER A 233 -12.77 2.40 -22.00
N LEU A 234 -13.68 3.11 -21.34
CA LEU A 234 -13.56 4.51 -20.98
C LEU A 234 -13.60 4.64 -19.46
N LEU A 235 -12.46 4.95 -18.84
CA LEU A 235 -12.40 5.33 -17.44
C LEU A 235 -12.72 6.81 -17.29
N VAL A 236 -13.83 7.11 -16.62
CA VAL A 236 -14.27 8.47 -16.36
C VAL A 236 -13.97 8.84 -14.92
N SER A 237 -13.14 9.88 -14.75
CA SER A 237 -12.74 10.46 -13.47
C SER A 237 -13.28 11.88 -13.31
N ALA A 238 -13.24 12.41 -12.08
CA ALA A 238 -13.89 13.68 -11.73
C ALA A 238 -12.99 14.93 -11.86
N GLY A 239 -11.92 14.86 -12.66
CA GLY A 239 -11.01 15.97 -12.90
C GLY A 239 -11.68 17.13 -13.67
N PRO A 240 -11.15 18.36 -13.56
CA PRO A 240 -11.74 19.56 -14.16
C PRO A 240 -12.09 19.48 -15.65
N ASN A 241 -11.38 18.64 -16.43
CA ASN A 241 -11.65 18.51 -17.87
C ASN A 241 -12.94 17.76 -18.21
N LEU A 242 -13.49 16.96 -17.29
CA LEU A 242 -14.61 16.06 -17.57
C LEU A 242 -15.79 16.78 -18.27
N ARG A 243 -16.21 17.94 -17.75
CA ARG A 243 -17.36 18.68 -18.30
C ARG A 243 -17.22 19.00 -19.79
N ARG A 244 -15.99 19.26 -20.25
CA ARG A 244 -15.70 19.64 -21.65
C ARG A 244 -15.74 18.43 -22.58
N GLN A 245 -15.57 17.24 -22.01
CA GLN A 245 -15.49 15.98 -22.74
C GLN A 245 -16.84 15.26 -22.78
N CYS A 246 -17.83 15.63 -21.97
CA CYS A 246 -19.14 14.97 -21.90
C CYS A 246 -19.84 14.83 -23.27
N GLU A 247 -19.81 15.86 -24.11
CA GLU A 247 -20.39 15.79 -25.46
C GLU A 247 -19.72 14.74 -26.35
N TRP A 248 -18.40 14.64 -26.28
CA TRP A 248 -17.64 13.62 -26.98
C TRP A 248 -17.93 12.22 -26.41
N ILE A 249 -17.96 12.07 -25.08
CA ILE A 249 -18.32 10.79 -24.42
C ILE A 249 -19.67 10.30 -24.94
N ARG A 250 -20.67 11.21 -25.03
CA ARG A 250 -22.00 10.89 -25.56
C ARG A 250 -21.94 10.38 -27.01
N SER A 251 -21.10 10.97 -27.85
CA SER A 251 -20.95 10.58 -29.26
C SER A 251 -20.33 9.19 -29.48
N ILE A 252 -19.56 8.68 -28.52
CA ILE A 252 -18.85 7.39 -28.64
C ILE A 252 -19.49 6.26 -27.83
N ARG A 253 -20.67 6.48 -27.21
CA ARG A 253 -21.25 5.55 -26.21
C ARG A 253 -21.40 4.11 -26.69
N ASP A 254 -21.68 3.90 -27.98
CA ASP A 254 -21.91 2.57 -28.56
C ASP A 254 -20.61 1.82 -28.92
N LYS A 255 -19.45 2.44 -28.70
CA LYS A 255 -18.12 1.90 -28.98
C LYS A 255 -17.31 1.55 -27.74
N VAL A 256 -17.70 2.05 -26.57
CA VAL A 256 -16.91 1.91 -25.34
C VAL A 256 -17.75 1.42 -24.16
N PHE A 257 -17.13 0.59 -23.33
CA PHE A 257 -17.63 0.31 -21.98
C PHE A 257 -17.26 1.46 -21.03
N VAL A 258 -18.25 2.20 -20.53
CA VAL A 258 -18.02 3.38 -19.69
C VAL A 258 -18.05 3.01 -18.20
N MET A 259 -16.89 3.10 -17.54
CA MET A 259 -16.77 2.95 -16.09
C MET A 259 -16.57 4.33 -15.44
N SER A 260 -17.53 4.75 -14.64
CA SER A 260 -17.46 6.02 -13.91
C SER A 260 -16.91 5.80 -12.51
N CYS A 261 -16.01 6.67 -12.07
CA CYS A 261 -15.77 6.84 -10.64
C CYS A 261 -17.03 7.38 -9.95
N ASP A 262 -17.20 7.08 -8.67
CA ASP A 262 -18.31 7.60 -7.85
C ASP A 262 -18.44 9.14 -7.94
N THR A 263 -17.32 9.85 -7.86
CA THR A 263 -17.25 11.32 -7.92
C THR A 263 -17.65 11.91 -9.26
N SER A 264 -17.50 11.19 -10.38
CA SER A 264 -17.85 11.66 -11.73
C SER A 264 -19.30 11.35 -12.14
N LEU A 265 -19.99 10.45 -11.43
CA LEU A 265 -21.32 9.98 -11.79
C LEU A 265 -22.31 11.13 -12.01
N LYS A 266 -22.42 12.05 -11.05
CA LYS A 266 -23.33 13.21 -11.13
C LYS A 266 -23.11 14.05 -12.38
N VAL A 267 -21.85 14.21 -12.79
CA VAL A 267 -21.52 14.98 -13.98
C VAL A 267 -22.05 14.26 -15.21
N LEU A 268 -21.83 12.95 -15.32
CA LEU A 268 -22.33 12.16 -16.44
C LEU A 268 -23.87 12.20 -16.55
N LEU A 269 -24.58 11.97 -15.44
CA LEU A 269 -26.04 11.96 -15.42
C LEU A 269 -26.65 13.31 -15.81
N LYS A 270 -26.05 14.42 -15.39
CA LYS A 270 -26.48 15.79 -15.78
C LYS A 270 -26.36 16.06 -17.28
N TYR A 271 -25.45 15.36 -17.97
CA TYR A 271 -25.31 15.42 -19.43
C TYR A 271 -26.11 14.31 -20.15
N GLY A 272 -26.96 13.57 -19.43
CA GLY A 272 -27.76 12.47 -19.97
C GLY A 272 -26.94 11.23 -20.33
N ILE A 273 -25.75 11.07 -19.76
CA ILE A 273 -24.87 9.93 -19.99
C ILE A 273 -25.05 8.93 -18.86
N ILE A 274 -25.68 7.80 -19.15
CA ILE A 274 -25.78 6.67 -18.21
C ILE A 274 -24.52 5.81 -18.38
N PRO A 275 -23.62 5.72 -17.38
CA PRO A 275 -22.45 4.85 -17.46
C PRO A 275 -22.84 3.37 -17.40
N ASP A 276 -21.98 2.50 -17.92
CA ASP A 276 -22.20 1.05 -17.89
C ASP A 276 -21.87 0.46 -16.52
N GLY A 277 -21.00 1.09 -15.74
CA GLY A 277 -20.77 0.78 -14.34
C GLY A 277 -20.30 2.00 -13.56
N VAL A 278 -20.54 1.99 -12.25
CA VAL A 278 -19.95 2.97 -11.33
C VAL A 278 -19.13 2.24 -10.30
N ILE A 279 -17.95 2.75 -9.97
CA ILE A 279 -17.08 2.16 -8.96
C ILE A 279 -16.90 3.06 -7.74
N THR A 280 -16.87 2.43 -6.57
CA THR A 280 -16.52 3.07 -5.30
C THR A 280 -15.61 2.17 -4.46
N LEU A 281 -14.80 2.81 -3.62
CA LEU A 281 -13.81 2.17 -2.75
C LEU A 281 -13.95 2.61 -1.28
N ASP A 282 -14.69 3.69 -1.01
CA ASP A 282 -14.61 4.38 0.27
C ASP A 282 -15.40 3.65 1.38
N ALA A 283 -14.69 3.36 2.47
CA ALA A 283 -15.25 2.76 3.67
C ALA A 283 -16.00 3.76 4.57
N GLN A 284 -15.75 5.06 4.40
CA GLN A 284 -16.40 6.12 5.15
C GLN A 284 -17.80 6.41 4.62
N THR A 285 -18.68 6.89 5.49
CA THR A 285 -20.08 7.18 5.12
C THR A 285 -20.23 8.42 4.24
N HIS A 286 -19.21 9.28 4.17
CA HIS A 286 -19.28 10.52 3.38
C HIS A 286 -19.40 10.27 1.86
N SER A 287 -18.90 9.15 1.35
CA SER A 287 -19.01 8.82 -0.07
C SER A 287 -20.45 8.63 -0.56
N VAL A 288 -21.42 8.39 0.34
CA VAL A 288 -22.86 8.37 0.02
C VAL A 288 -23.28 9.64 -0.72
N PHE A 289 -22.70 10.79 -0.37
CA PHE A 289 -23.06 12.08 -0.98
C PHE A 289 -22.72 12.18 -2.48
N HIS A 290 -21.84 11.33 -3.00
CA HIS A 290 -21.57 11.25 -4.44
C HIS A 290 -22.78 10.74 -5.23
N PHE A 291 -23.70 10.03 -4.59
CA PHE A 291 -24.85 9.40 -5.23
C PHE A 291 -26.20 10.05 -4.90
N LEU A 292 -26.28 10.79 -3.78
CA LEU A 292 -27.55 11.36 -3.32
C LEU A 292 -28.15 12.34 -4.33
N GLY A 293 -29.44 12.16 -4.60
CA GLY A 293 -30.23 12.99 -5.52
C GLY A 293 -30.26 12.48 -6.96
N GLU A 294 -29.54 11.40 -7.26
CA GLU A 294 -29.47 10.82 -8.61
C GLU A 294 -30.26 9.49 -8.69
N ASP A 295 -30.76 9.16 -9.88
CA ASP A 295 -31.32 7.85 -10.17
C ASP A 295 -30.22 6.90 -10.64
N THR A 296 -29.95 5.86 -9.84
CA THR A 296 -28.93 4.84 -10.12
C THR A 296 -29.54 3.46 -10.42
N SER A 297 -30.85 3.38 -10.60
CA SER A 297 -31.61 2.11 -10.73
C SER A 297 -31.25 1.27 -11.95
N GLU A 298 -30.67 1.88 -12.97
CA GLU A 298 -30.23 1.18 -14.18
C GLU A 298 -28.74 0.82 -14.19
N ILE A 299 -27.98 1.24 -13.18
CA ILE A 299 -26.52 1.17 -13.16
C ILE A 299 -26.06 0.14 -12.12
N PRO A 300 -25.15 -0.78 -12.46
CA PRO A 300 -24.46 -1.60 -11.46
C PRO A 300 -23.39 -0.82 -10.69
N LEU A 301 -23.31 -1.04 -9.39
CA LEU A 301 -22.25 -0.53 -8.53
C LEU A 301 -21.16 -1.58 -8.35
N PHE A 302 -19.95 -1.29 -8.81
CA PHE A 302 -18.75 -2.02 -8.47
C PHE A 302 -18.22 -1.47 -7.15
N ALA A 303 -18.18 -2.29 -6.11
CA ALA A 303 -17.81 -1.84 -4.77
C ALA A 303 -16.85 -2.82 -4.14
N ASP A 304 -15.73 -2.31 -3.63
CA ASP A 304 -14.92 -3.09 -2.73
C ASP A 304 -15.76 -3.52 -1.52
N LEU A 305 -15.52 -4.72 -1.00
CA LEU A 305 -16.23 -5.24 0.17
C LEU A 305 -16.05 -4.35 1.41
N VAL A 306 -15.00 -3.54 1.49
CA VAL A 306 -14.82 -2.56 2.58
C VAL A 306 -15.72 -1.32 2.48
N SER A 307 -16.42 -1.15 1.36
CA SER A 307 -17.25 0.03 1.09
C SER A 307 -18.30 0.25 2.19
N SER A 308 -18.65 1.51 2.43
CA SER A 308 -19.57 1.87 3.52
C SER A 308 -20.92 1.15 3.37
N PRO A 309 -21.38 0.37 4.38
CA PRO A 309 -22.65 -0.36 4.30
C PRO A 309 -23.88 0.49 3.90
N PRO A 310 -23.99 1.78 4.31
CA PRO A 310 -25.08 2.64 3.85
C PRO A 310 -25.15 2.84 2.33
N ILE A 311 -24.00 2.86 1.62
CA ILE A 311 -23.99 2.95 0.15
C ILE A 311 -24.68 1.72 -0.45
N LEU A 312 -24.36 0.55 0.11
CA LEU A 312 -24.81 -0.74 -0.42
C LEU A 312 -26.27 -1.07 -0.04
N ARG A 313 -26.80 -0.44 1.01
CA ARG A 313 -28.14 -0.70 1.54
C ARG A 313 -29.17 0.36 1.17
N ASN A 314 -28.76 1.62 1.11
CA ASN A 314 -29.71 2.74 1.01
C ASN A 314 -29.85 3.27 -0.41
N LEU A 315 -28.92 2.94 -1.30
CA LEU A 315 -28.95 3.38 -2.69
C LEU A 315 -29.57 2.28 -3.56
N LYS A 316 -30.32 2.69 -4.58
CA LYS A 316 -31.07 1.79 -5.45
C LYS A 316 -30.25 1.42 -6.69
N PHE A 317 -29.02 0.96 -6.53
CA PHE A 317 -28.27 0.46 -7.69
C PHE A 317 -28.93 -0.80 -8.24
N LYS A 318 -28.80 -1.00 -9.55
CA LYS A 318 -29.36 -2.16 -10.25
C LYS A 318 -28.88 -3.48 -9.63
N SER A 319 -27.59 -3.53 -9.36
CA SER A 319 -26.94 -4.59 -8.58
C SER A 319 -25.66 -4.03 -7.94
N VAL A 320 -25.05 -4.82 -7.06
CA VAL A 320 -23.72 -4.56 -6.52
C VAL A 320 -22.77 -5.69 -6.91
N VAL A 321 -21.63 -5.36 -7.51
CA VAL A 321 -20.55 -6.29 -7.83
C VAL A 321 -19.42 -6.08 -6.83
N HIS A 322 -19.18 -7.08 -6.00
CA HIS A 322 -18.14 -7.00 -4.98
C HIS A 322 -16.77 -7.43 -5.47
N SER A 323 -15.74 -6.69 -5.05
CA SER A 323 -14.33 -7.04 -5.20
C SER A 323 -13.62 -6.99 -3.85
N ILE A 324 -12.41 -7.55 -3.79
CA ILE A 324 -11.46 -7.37 -2.70
C ILE A 324 -10.24 -6.60 -3.22
N THR A 325 -9.83 -5.56 -2.52
CA THR A 325 -8.53 -4.93 -2.78
C THR A 325 -7.42 -5.84 -2.28
N ALA A 326 -6.54 -6.27 -3.18
CA ALA A 326 -5.38 -7.09 -2.86
C ALA A 326 -4.13 -6.66 -3.63
N LYS A 327 -2.97 -6.86 -3.01
CA LYS A 327 -1.66 -6.70 -3.64
C LYS A 327 -0.94 -8.05 -3.65
N TYR A 328 -0.14 -8.27 -4.68
CA TYR A 328 0.69 -9.46 -4.80
C TYR A 328 2.15 -9.04 -4.66
N LEU A 329 2.82 -9.57 -3.64
CA LEU A 329 4.21 -9.24 -3.32
C LEU A 329 5.03 -10.52 -3.33
N VAL A 330 6.25 -10.45 -3.87
CA VAL A 330 7.20 -11.55 -3.73
C VAL A 330 7.90 -11.38 -2.38
N ASP A 331 7.80 -12.37 -1.51
CA ASP A 331 8.48 -12.31 -0.22
C ASP A 331 9.97 -12.68 -0.32
N ALA A 332 10.68 -12.62 0.80
CA ALA A 332 12.11 -12.91 0.84
C ALA A 332 12.48 -14.34 0.43
N SER A 333 11.53 -15.28 0.42
CA SER A 333 11.72 -16.65 -0.04
C SER A 333 11.52 -16.81 -1.56
N GLY A 334 11.02 -15.78 -2.23
CA GLY A 334 10.68 -15.83 -3.66
C GLY A 334 9.24 -16.29 -3.93
N GLU A 335 8.44 -16.55 -2.89
CA GLU A 335 7.04 -16.93 -3.03
C GLU A 335 6.14 -15.71 -3.25
N LEU A 336 5.16 -15.86 -4.15
CA LEU A 336 4.15 -14.85 -4.38
C LEU A 336 3.12 -14.87 -3.26
N LYS A 337 3.09 -13.80 -2.48
CA LYS A 337 2.17 -13.60 -1.36
C LYS A 337 1.05 -12.63 -1.73
N ARG A 338 -0.18 -13.09 -1.56
CA ARG A 338 -1.38 -12.25 -1.62
C ARG A 338 -1.57 -11.51 -0.29
N GLU A 339 -1.54 -10.19 -0.33
CA GLU A 339 -1.93 -9.31 0.77
C GLU A 339 -3.27 -8.66 0.44
N ALA A 340 -4.36 -9.23 0.97
CA ALA A 340 -5.72 -8.73 0.81
C ALA A 340 -6.14 -7.81 1.96
N THR A 341 -7.15 -6.99 1.71
CA THR A 341 -7.68 -6.05 2.70
C THR A 341 -8.34 -6.77 3.87
N ALA A 342 -8.35 -6.16 5.06
CA ALA A 342 -8.88 -6.76 6.28
C ALA A 342 -10.34 -7.24 6.14
N GLY A 343 -10.63 -8.45 6.64
CA GLY A 343 -11.95 -9.07 6.54
C GLY A 343 -12.15 -9.98 5.32
N SER A 344 -11.17 -10.02 4.40
CA SER A 344 -11.25 -10.82 3.17
C SER A 344 -11.29 -12.32 3.45
N LYS A 345 -10.50 -12.83 4.40
CA LYS A 345 -10.43 -14.27 4.72
C LYS A 345 -11.78 -14.76 5.25
N SER A 346 -12.36 -14.02 6.19
CA SER A 346 -13.71 -14.29 6.70
C SER A 346 -14.76 -14.18 5.59
N ALA A 347 -14.68 -13.18 4.72
CA ALA A 347 -15.62 -13.03 3.61
C ALA A 347 -15.58 -14.21 2.63
N GLU A 348 -14.39 -14.61 2.18
CA GLU A 348 -14.18 -15.72 1.24
C GLU A 348 -14.58 -17.07 1.85
N SER A 349 -14.52 -17.23 3.18
CA SER A 349 -15.02 -18.44 3.87
C SER A 349 -16.53 -18.65 3.69
N LEU A 350 -17.29 -17.57 3.48
CA LEU A 350 -18.72 -17.62 3.17
C LEU A 350 -18.99 -17.56 1.67
N LEU A 351 -18.34 -16.63 0.97
CA LEU A 351 -18.71 -16.24 -0.38
C LEU A 351 -17.96 -17.01 -1.48
N GLY A 352 -16.90 -17.75 -1.12
CA GLY A 352 -15.91 -18.26 -2.06
C GLY A 352 -15.04 -17.13 -2.62
N PRO A 353 -14.29 -17.37 -3.72
CA PRO A 353 -13.51 -16.34 -4.38
C PRO A 353 -14.39 -15.16 -4.80
N ILE A 354 -14.07 -13.96 -4.30
CA ILE A 354 -14.78 -12.73 -4.65
C ILE A 354 -14.16 -12.08 -5.89
N GLY A 355 -12.83 -12.17 -6.00
CA GLY A 355 -12.03 -11.62 -7.07
C GLY A 355 -11.26 -10.38 -6.62
N ASP A 356 -9.99 -10.34 -6.99
CA ASP A 356 -9.03 -9.33 -6.56
C ASP A 356 -8.90 -8.19 -7.54
N ILE A 357 -8.84 -6.97 -7.01
CA ILE A 357 -8.52 -5.75 -7.74
C ILE A 357 -7.39 -5.03 -7.00
N GLN A 358 -6.43 -4.46 -7.72
CA GLN A 358 -5.38 -3.63 -7.14
C GLN A 358 -5.86 -2.18 -6.98
N SER A 359 -5.26 -1.46 -6.03
CA SER A 359 -5.52 -0.03 -5.84
C SER A 359 -4.23 0.74 -5.59
N GLY A 360 -4.11 1.88 -6.27
CA GLY A 360 -3.10 2.92 -6.02
C GLY A 360 -3.54 3.94 -4.96
N GLY A 361 -4.60 3.66 -4.20
CA GLY A 361 -5.11 4.55 -3.15
C GLY A 361 -6.13 5.58 -3.64
N SER A 362 -6.67 5.42 -4.85
CA SER A 362 -7.80 6.20 -5.38
C SER A 362 -8.82 5.32 -6.11
N VAL A 363 -10.06 5.80 -6.20
CA VAL A 363 -11.13 5.13 -6.97
C VAL A 363 -10.73 4.98 -8.44
N ALA A 364 -10.07 5.99 -9.04
CA ALA A 364 -9.62 5.94 -10.43
C ALA A 364 -8.58 4.84 -10.67
N THR A 365 -7.61 4.67 -9.77
CA THR A 365 -6.61 3.59 -9.89
C THR A 365 -7.26 2.21 -9.76
N THR A 366 -8.22 2.04 -8.85
CA THR A 366 -8.99 0.80 -8.71
C THR A 366 -9.85 0.52 -9.94
N ALA A 367 -10.47 1.56 -10.50
CA ALA A 367 -11.29 1.46 -11.69
C ALA A 367 -10.47 1.03 -12.92
N PHE A 368 -9.25 1.54 -13.04
CA PHE A 368 -8.32 1.13 -14.09
C PHE A 368 -7.94 -0.35 -13.98
N ASP A 369 -7.60 -0.82 -12.78
CA ASP A 369 -7.29 -2.24 -12.56
C ASP A 369 -8.53 -3.14 -12.73
N LEU A 370 -9.71 -2.67 -12.32
CA LEU A 370 -10.99 -3.33 -12.59
C LEU A 370 -11.22 -3.53 -14.08
N LEU A 371 -11.05 -2.49 -14.90
CA LEU A 371 -11.19 -2.59 -16.36
C LEU A 371 -10.21 -3.60 -16.96
N ARG A 372 -8.97 -3.66 -16.46
CA ARG A 372 -7.99 -4.67 -16.84
C ARG A 372 -8.45 -6.08 -16.44
N SER A 373 -8.94 -6.27 -15.23
CA SER A 373 -9.44 -7.55 -14.71
C SER A 373 -10.64 -8.08 -15.52
N LEU A 374 -11.46 -7.17 -16.03
CA LEU A 374 -12.55 -7.51 -16.96
C LEU A 374 -12.05 -7.95 -18.35
N GLY A 375 -10.80 -7.66 -18.73
CA GLY A 375 -10.23 -7.94 -20.06
C GLY A 375 -10.36 -6.79 -21.06
N CYS A 376 -10.79 -5.60 -20.62
CA CYS A 376 -11.01 -4.47 -21.52
C CYS A 376 -9.68 -3.98 -22.15
N LYS A 377 -9.67 -3.82 -23.48
CA LYS A 377 -8.55 -3.26 -24.23
C LYS A 377 -9.01 -2.63 -25.55
N PRO A 378 -8.47 -1.45 -25.94
CA PRO A 378 -7.60 -0.56 -25.16
C PRO A 378 -8.39 0.21 -24.06
N CYS A 379 -7.69 0.99 -23.24
CA CYS A 379 -8.30 1.81 -22.19
C CYS A 379 -8.10 3.31 -22.46
N PHE A 380 -9.17 4.08 -22.38
CA PHE A 380 -9.19 5.53 -22.58
C PHE A 380 -9.47 6.25 -21.25
N LEU A 381 -8.63 7.22 -20.90
CA LEU A 381 -8.73 7.99 -19.65
C LEU A 381 -9.33 9.37 -19.90
N VAL A 382 -10.38 9.72 -19.17
CA VAL A 382 -11.15 10.97 -19.33
C VAL A 382 -11.44 11.60 -17.97
N GLY A 383 -11.34 12.92 -17.87
CA GLY A 383 -11.38 13.63 -16.58
C GLY A 383 -10.29 13.15 -15.62
N GLN A 384 -9.20 12.59 -16.14
CA GLN A 384 -8.06 12.07 -15.38
C GLN A 384 -6.96 13.12 -15.30
N ASP A 385 -7.31 14.32 -14.84
CA ASP A 385 -6.41 15.47 -14.83
C ASP A 385 -5.16 15.26 -13.95
N LEU A 386 -5.32 14.61 -12.78
CA LEU A 386 -4.26 14.44 -11.77
C LEU A 386 -3.51 15.74 -11.43
N ALA A 387 -4.22 16.87 -11.56
CA ALA A 387 -3.70 18.21 -11.40
C ALA A 387 -4.87 19.20 -11.20
N TYR A 388 -4.53 20.41 -10.77
CA TYR A 388 -5.46 21.53 -10.61
C TYR A 388 -5.57 22.36 -11.89
N SER A 389 -6.02 21.73 -12.97
CA SER A 389 -6.28 22.42 -14.25
C SER A 389 -7.21 23.61 -14.03
N GLY A 390 -6.76 24.81 -14.39
CA GLY A 390 -7.53 26.05 -14.15
C GLY A 390 -7.76 26.39 -12.67
N ARG A 391 -6.97 25.85 -11.73
CA ARG A 391 -7.16 25.95 -10.27
C ARG A 391 -8.50 25.39 -9.78
N GLU A 392 -9.07 24.44 -10.51
CA GLU A 392 -10.24 23.65 -10.07
C GLU A 392 -9.76 22.33 -9.44
N ILE A 393 -10.43 21.88 -8.37
CA ILE A 393 -10.07 20.63 -7.66
C ILE A 393 -10.82 19.42 -8.24
N HIS A 394 -12.05 19.66 -8.68
CA HIS A 394 -12.92 18.68 -9.33
C HIS A 394 -13.76 19.39 -10.39
N SER A 395 -14.30 18.61 -11.33
CA SER A 395 -15.26 19.12 -12.31
C SER A 395 -16.45 19.81 -11.63
N THR A 396 -16.97 20.84 -12.31
CA THR A 396 -18.27 21.42 -11.98
C THR A 396 -19.35 20.34 -12.06
N GLY A 397 -20.31 20.38 -11.12
CA GLY A 397 -21.41 19.41 -11.06
C GLY A 397 -21.16 18.17 -10.19
N THR A 398 -19.95 18.01 -9.65
CA THR A 398 -19.63 17.02 -8.61
C THR A 398 -20.23 17.42 -7.25
N HIS A 399 -20.40 16.46 -6.32
CA HIS A 399 -20.89 16.77 -4.97
C HIS A 399 -20.02 17.81 -4.23
N HIS A 400 -18.69 17.73 -4.37
CA HIS A 400 -17.78 18.71 -3.76
C HIS A 400 -18.05 20.12 -4.26
N ASN A 401 -18.24 20.27 -5.58
CA ASN A 401 -18.57 21.54 -6.19
C ASN A 401 -19.95 22.05 -5.70
N GLU A 402 -20.99 21.21 -5.70
CA GLU A 402 -22.33 21.56 -5.19
C GLU A 402 -22.28 22.08 -3.75
N LYS A 403 -21.54 21.39 -2.88
CA LYS A 403 -21.34 21.81 -1.49
C LYS A 403 -20.68 23.18 -1.40
N TRP A 404 -19.62 23.44 -2.19
CA TRP A 404 -18.95 24.74 -2.16
C TRP A 404 -19.82 25.88 -2.71
N LEU A 405 -20.70 25.60 -3.68
CA LEU A 405 -21.65 26.60 -4.18
C LEU A 405 -22.55 27.16 -3.06
N THR A 406 -22.90 26.35 -2.07
CA THR A 406 -23.69 26.79 -0.89
C THR A 406 -22.93 27.72 0.06
N LEU A 407 -21.61 27.79 -0.04
CA LEU A 407 -20.75 28.60 0.84
C LEU A 407 -20.39 29.96 0.22
N LEU A 408 -20.82 30.21 -1.03
CA LEU A 408 -20.47 31.41 -1.76
C LEU A 408 -21.14 32.64 -1.15
N ASN A 409 -20.37 33.72 -1.06
CA ASN A 409 -20.86 35.04 -0.68
C ASN A 409 -19.96 36.11 -1.29
N ARG A 410 -20.31 37.40 -1.11
CA ARG A 410 -19.54 38.52 -1.66
C ARG A 410 -18.03 38.51 -1.31
N LYS A 411 -17.62 37.88 -0.20
CA LYS A 411 -16.22 37.78 0.26
C LYS A 411 -15.57 36.42 -0.01
N THR A 412 -16.33 35.45 -0.53
CA THR A 412 -15.90 34.06 -0.72
C THR A 412 -16.39 33.57 -2.09
N SER A 413 -15.53 33.71 -3.11
CA SER A 413 -15.74 33.11 -4.43
C SER A 413 -15.32 31.64 -4.45
N LEU A 414 -15.75 30.90 -5.48
CA LEU A 414 -15.35 29.50 -5.68
C LEU A 414 -13.83 29.37 -5.86
N GLU A 415 -13.21 30.30 -6.58
CA GLU A 415 -11.76 30.37 -6.77
C GLU A 415 -11.04 30.50 -5.42
N LYS A 416 -11.56 31.33 -4.51
CA LYS A 416 -10.98 31.51 -3.16
C LYS A 416 -11.10 30.24 -2.32
N ILE A 417 -12.21 29.50 -2.44
CA ILE A 417 -12.39 28.21 -1.78
C ILE A 417 -11.39 27.19 -2.33
N ASN A 418 -11.28 27.07 -3.66
CA ASN A 418 -10.35 26.16 -4.31
C ASN A 418 -8.90 26.49 -3.90
N GLU A 419 -8.50 27.75 -4.00
CA GLU A 419 -7.17 28.22 -3.62
C GLU A 419 -6.86 27.91 -2.15
N ALA A 420 -7.82 28.08 -1.25
CA ALA A 420 -7.64 27.77 0.17
C ALA A 420 -7.45 26.28 0.45
N VAL A 421 -8.03 25.39 -0.37
CA VAL A 421 -7.81 23.94 -0.27
C VAL A 421 -6.46 23.56 -0.88
N VAL A 422 -6.13 24.10 -2.06
CA VAL A 422 -4.85 23.85 -2.75
C VAL A 422 -3.67 24.27 -1.86
N ARG A 423 -3.74 25.43 -1.20
CA ARG A 423 -2.68 25.93 -0.30
C ARG A 423 -2.43 25.08 0.95
N LYS A 424 -3.35 24.19 1.32
CA LYS A 424 -3.18 23.27 2.46
C LYS A 424 -2.44 21.99 2.09
N ARG A 425 -2.15 21.79 0.80
CA ARG A 425 -1.57 20.56 0.28
C ARG A 425 -0.09 20.78 -0.07
N ASP A 426 0.67 19.69 -0.11
CA ASP A 426 2.05 19.71 -0.59
C ASP A 426 2.06 19.84 -2.12
N THR A 427 1.96 21.08 -2.61
CA THR A 427 1.80 21.36 -4.04
C THR A 427 3.14 21.40 -4.77
N ARG A 428 3.12 20.95 -6.03
CA ARG A 428 4.29 20.94 -6.93
C ARG A 428 3.85 21.13 -8.38
N TYR A 429 4.77 21.49 -9.25
CA TYR A 429 4.54 21.51 -10.70
C TYR A 429 5.02 20.22 -11.34
N VAL A 430 4.28 19.73 -12.32
CA VAL A 430 4.62 18.56 -13.13
C VAL A 430 4.36 18.84 -14.61
N PRO A 431 4.98 18.09 -15.55
CA PRO A 431 4.69 18.24 -16.97
C PRO A 431 3.21 18.07 -17.28
N SER A 432 2.70 18.90 -18.17
CA SER A 432 1.31 18.89 -18.64
C SER A 432 1.19 18.25 -20.02
N VAL A 433 -0.01 17.76 -20.34
CA VAL A 433 -0.37 17.25 -21.68
C VAL A 433 -0.19 18.28 -22.79
N THR A 434 -0.18 19.58 -22.47
CA THR A 434 0.06 20.68 -23.41
C THR A 434 1.55 20.99 -23.64
N GLY A 435 2.46 20.28 -22.97
CA GLY A 435 3.91 20.51 -23.02
C GLY A 435 4.45 21.57 -22.06
N SER A 436 3.58 22.30 -21.35
CA SER A 436 3.96 23.21 -20.26
C SER A 436 3.98 22.49 -18.90
N GLU A 437 3.99 23.22 -17.79
CA GLU A 437 3.78 22.65 -16.46
C GLU A 437 2.36 22.89 -15.94
N VAL A 438 1.89 22.05 -15.03
CA VAL A 438 0.61 22.20 -14.32
C VAL A 438 0.79 21.97 -12.83
N LEU A 439 0.05 22.73 -12.01
CA LEU A 439 0.06 22.58 -10.56
C LEU A 439 -0.67 21.30 -10.15
N THR A 440 -0.02 20.48 -9.33
CA THR A 440 -0.60 19.29 -8.69
C THR A 440 -0.21 19.26 -7.21
N ASP A 441 -0.54 18.17 -6.51
CA ASP A 441 -0.05 17.90 -5.16
C ASP A 441 0.61 16.52 -5.05
N TYR A 442 1.29 16.27 -3.94
CA TYR A 442 1.94 14.99 -3.66
C TYR A 442 1.04 13.77 -3.86
N VAL A 443 -0.23 13.83 -3.43
CA VAL A 443 -1.16 12.69 -3.48
C VAL A 443 -1.61 12.42 -4.92
N LEU A 444 -1.98 13.46 -5.67
CA LEU A 444 -2.31 13.33 -7.09
C LEU A 444 -1.11 12.85 -7.92
N ASP A 445 0.09 13.30 -7.57
CA ASP A 445 1.34 12.87 -8.18
C ASP A 445 1.68 11.40 -7.85
N LEU A 446 1.33 10.90 -6.66
CA LEU A 446 1.39 9.46 -6.35
C LEU A 446 0.45 8.65 -7.24
N TYR A 447 -0.78 9.12 -7.45
CA TYR A 447 -1.72 8.45 -8.35
C TYR A 447 -1.22 8.46 -9.80
N ARG A 448 -0.62 9.57 -10.25
CA ARG A 448 0.04 9.67 -11.56
C ARG A 448 1.12 8.61 -11.72
N HIS A 449 2.08 8.54 -10.80
CA HIS A 449 3.13 7.53 -10.85
C HIS A 449 2.58 6.09 -10.81
N TRP A 450 1.47 5.84 -10.10
CA TRP A 450 0.83 4.53 -10.12
C TRP A 450 0.33 4.16 -11.52
N PHE A 451 -0.36 5.06 -12.22
CA PHE A 451 -0.78 4.82 -13.61
C PHE A 451 0.43 4.56 -14.52
N GLU A 452 1.49 5.37 -14.38
CA GLU A 452 2.71 5.24 -15.18
C GLU A 452 3.41 3.89 -14.97
N GLU A 453 3.45 3.39 -13.74
CA GLU A 453 4.02 2.09 -13.42
C GLU A 453 3.14 0.94 -13.90
N SER A 454 1.83 1.01 -13.65
CA SER A 454 0.86 0.02 -14.12
C SER A 454 0.86 -0.12 -15.64
N ALA A 455 1.06 0.99 -16.36
CA ALA A 455 1.11 1.03 -17.82
C ALA A 455 2.30 0.26 -18.42
N LYS A 456 3.47 0.24 -17.75
CA LYS A 456 4.68 -0.47 -18.25
C LYS A 456 4.47 -1.97 -18.44
N SER A 457 3.55 -2.55 -17.66
CA SER A 457 3.27 -3.99 -17.64
C SER A 457 2.29 -4.44 -18.72
N LEU A 458 1.74 -3.53 -19.51
CA LEU A 458 0.68 -3.82 -20.48
C LEU A 458 1.20 -4.10 -21.88
N ASP A 459 0.50 -4.99 -22.58
CA ASP A 459 0.71 -5.34 -23.98
C ASP A 459 -0.21 -4.55 -24.94
N PHE A 460 -0.99 -3.59 -24.42
CA PHE A 460 -1.91 -2.76 -25.19
C PHE A 460 -1.83 -1.27 -24.79
N PRO A 461 -2.19 -0.35 -25.70
CA PRO A 461 -2.06 1.09 -25.44
C PRO A 461 -3.10 1.61 -24.46
N ILE A 462 -2.67 2.57 -23.62
CA ILE A 462 -3.56 3.41 -22.81
C ILE A 462 -3.58 4.81 -23.43
N TYR A 463 -4.76 5.32 -23.70
CA TYR A 463 -4.94 6.65 -24.29
C TYR A 463 -5.42 7.66 -23.26
N ASN A 464 -4.64 8.70 -23.02
CA ASN A 464 -5.01 9.83 -22.17
C ASN A 464 -5.67 10.92 -23.05
N VAL A 465 -7.00 11.03 -22.99
CA VAL A 465 -7.80 11.91 -23.88
C VAL A 465 -7.98 13.32 -23.28
N ASN A 466 -7.29 13.62 -22.18
CA ASN A 466 -7.42 14.91 -21.50
C ASN A 466 -6.71 16.03 -22.28
N THR A 467 -7.41 17.15 -22.46
CA THR A 467 -6.87 18.33 -23.17
C THR A 467 -6.05 19.27 -22.26
N GLN A 468 -6.15 19.08 -20.94
CA GLN A 468 -5.27 19.69 -19.93
C GLN A 468 -5.00 18.67 -18.81
N GLY A 469 -4.21 19.06 -17.81
CA GLY A 469 -3.85 18.19 -16.70
C GLY A 469 -2.42 17.67 -16.82
N ALA A 470 -2.04 16.79 -15.91
CA ALA A 470 -0.71 16.21 -15.85
C ALA A 470 -0.51 15.23 -17.01
N LYS A 471 0.68 15.25 -17.61
CA LYS A 471 1.13 14.20 -18.51
C LYS A 471 1.33 12.91 -17.72
N ILE A 472 0.87 11.79 -18.26
CA ILE A 472 1.03 10.47 -17.64
C ILE A 472 1.98 9.68 -18.55
N GLU A 473 3.20 9.45 -18.09
CA GLU A 473 4.18 8.64 -18.83
C GLU A 473 3.67 7.22 -19.10
N ASN A 474 4.16 6.61 -20.18
CA ASN A 474 3.70 5.30 -20.69
C ASN A 474 2.21 5.27 -21.10
N THR A 475 1.59 6.44 -21.29
CA THR A 475 0.27 6.59 -21.94
C THR A 475 0.39 7.50 -23.16
N GLU A 476 -0.45 7.29 -24.17
CA GLU A 476 -0.50 8.12 -25.36
C GLU A 476 -1.50 9.26 -25.16
N ASN A 477 -1.01 10.49 -25.12
CA ASN A 477 -1.85 11.68 -25.06
C ASN A 477 -2.43 12.00 -26.44
N ILE A 478 -3.76 11.91 -26.58
CA ILE A 478 -4.46 12.13 -27.84
C ILE A 478 -5.67 13.04 -27.66
N SER A 479 -6.10 13.68 -28.75
CA SER A 479 -7.33 14.46 -28.80
C SER A 479 -8.59 13.58 -28.81
N PRO A 480 -9.77 14.13 -28.45
CA PRO A 480 -11.05 13.44 -28.63
C PRO A 480 -11.28 12.99 -30.08
N GLU A 481 -10.84 13.78 -31.07
CA GLU A 481 -10.98 13.47 -32.49
C GLU A 481 -10.13 12.26 -32.90
N GLU A 482 -8.87 12.20 -32.46
CA GLU A 482 -7.98 11.04 -32.68
C GLU A 482 -8.52 9.80 -31.96
N ALA A 483 -9.03 9.96 -30.74
CA ALA A 483 -9.65 8.86 -30.01
C ALA A 483 -10.88 8.31 -30.75
N SER A 484 -11.72 9.17 -31.33
CA SER A 484 -12.83 8.76 -32.18
C SER A 484 -12.37 8.01 -33.43
N GLN A 485 -11.27 8.42 -34.07
CA GLN A 485 -10.70 7.70 -35.22
C GLN A 485 -10.25 6.30 -34.85
N ILE A 486 -9.58 6.14 -33.70
CA ILE A 486 -9.19 4.83 -33.17
C ILE A 486 -10.45 3.99 -32.88
N LEU A 487 -11.45 4.55 -32.21
CA LEU A 487 -12.68 3.84 -31.87
C LEU A 487 -13.50 3.41 -33.10
N ASN A 488 -13.37 4.12 -34.23
CA ASN A 488 -14.03 3.75 -35.48
C ASN A 488 -13.51 2.42 -36.06
N SER A 489 -12.29 1.98 -35.71
CA SER A 489 -11.80 0.66 -36.13
C SER A 489 -12.42 -0.49 -35.33
N PHE A 490 -13.12 -0.20 -34.23
CA PHE A 490 -13.78 -1.21 -33.40
C PHE A 490 -15.24 -1.38 -33.80
N GLN A 491 -15.72 -2.62 -33.73
CA GLN A 491 -17.14 -2.91 -33.91
C GLN A 491 -17.95 -2.40 -32.71
N GLU A 492 -19.21 -2.05 -32.96
CA GLU A 492 -20.13 -1.75 -31.85
C GLU A 492 -20.34 -3.01 -31.01
N HIS A 493 -20.16 -2.89 -29.70
CA HIS A 493 -20.29 -4.01 -28.76
C HIS A 493 -21.76 -4.42 -28.54
N ARG A 494 -22.73 -3.61 -29.00
CA ARG A 494 -24.18 -3.84 -28.83
C ARG A 494 -24.61 -4.12 -27.38
N TYR A 495 -23.84 -3.61 -26.44
CA TYR A 495 -24.04 -3.76 -24.99
C TYR A 495 -24.21 -5.22 -24.53
N PHE A 496 -23.43 -6.16 -25.06
CA PHE A 496 -23.57 -7.59 -24.75
C PHE A 496 -23.53 -7.91 -23.25
N TRP A 497 -22.82 -7.11 -22.44
CA TRP A 497 -22.77 -7.26 -20.98
C TRP A 497 -24.12 -7.07 -20.28
N LYS A 498 -25.12 -6.48 -20.95
CA LYS A 498 -26.48 -6.40 -20.42
C LYS A 498 -27.12 -7.77 -20.16
N GLU A 499 -26.56 -8.84 -20.73
CA GLU A 499 -26.96 -10.22 -20.45
C GLU A 499 -26.26 -10.83 -19.23
N PHE A 500 -25.23 -10.18 -18.67
CA PHE A 500 -24.56 -10.67 -17.47
C PHE A 500 -25.34 -10.36 -16.18
N PRO A 501 -25.19 -11.17 -15.12
CA PRO A 501 -25.97 -11.03 -13.89
C PRO A 501 -25.93 -9.63 -13.27
N ALA A 502 -24.79 -8.94 -13.32
CA ALA A 502 -24.65 -7.59 -12.80
C ALA A 502 -25.61 -6.59 -13.48
N TRP A 503 -25.90 -6.73 -14.78
CA TRP A 503 -26.84 -5.85 -15.49
C TRP A 503 -28.23 -6.44 -15.64
N LYS A 504 -28.43 -7.71 -15.29
CA LYS A 504 -29.71 -8.42 -15.33
C LYS A 504 -29.93 -9.15 -14.01
N PRO A 505 -30.34 -8.44 -12.94
CA PRO A 505 -30.34 -8.99 -11.59
C PRO A 505 -31.23 -10.22 -11.38
N SER A 506 -32.22 -10.44 -12.25
CA SER A 506 -33.02 -11.66 -12.28
C SER A 506 -32.22 -12.94 -12.56
N LEU A 507 -31.01 -12.82 -13.12
CA LEU A 507 -30.08 -13.92 -13.37
C LEU A 507 -29.09 -14.15 -12.22
N ILE A 508 -29.06 -13.30 -11.19
CA ILE A 508 -28.12 -13.45 -10.08
C ILE A 508 -28.51 -14.68 -9.27
N GLN A 509 -27.64 -15.68 -9.32
CA GLN A 509 -27.70 -16.90 -8.50
C GLN A 509 -26.32 -17.12 -7.89
N GLU A 510 -26.16 -16.69 -6.64
CA GLU A 510 -24.88 -16.79 -5.94
C GLU A 510 -24.79 -18.09 -5.16
N ASN A 511 -23.90 -18.99 -5.62
CA ASN A 511 -23.53 -20.18 -4.88
C ASN A 511 -22.54 -19.79 -3.78
N LEU A 512 -23.04 -19.71 -2.55
CA LEU A 512 -22.24 -19.42 -1.36
C LEU A 512 -21.69 -20.74 -0.78
N VAL A 513 -20.50 -20.67 -0.17
CA VAL A 513 -19.89 -21.79 0.57
C VAL A 513 -20.68 -22.10 1.84
N GLY A 514 -21.27 -21.08 2.46
CA GLY A 514 -22.09 -21.19 3.66
C GLY A 514 -23.36 -20.34 3.62
N SER A 515 -24.04 -20.24 4.77
CA SER A 515 -25.24 -19.41 4.94
C SER A 515 -24.88 -18.06 5.57
N PRO A 516 -25.31 -16.92 5.00
CA PRO A 516 -25.11 -15.61 5.63
C PRO A 516 -25.73 -15.50 7.01
N THR A 517 -26.87 -16.16 7.25
CA THR A 517 -27.52 -16.21 8.57
C THR A 517 -26.62 -16.91 9.58
N LYS A 518 -26.13 -18.10 9.23
CA LYS A 518 -25.21 -18.86 10.10
C LYS A 518 -23.90 -18.12 10.32
N PHE A 519 -23.34 -17.52 9.27
CA PHE A 519 -22.13 -16.69 9.38
C PHE A 519 -22.34 -15.54 10.37
N LYS A 520 -23.49 -14.86 10.32
CA LYS A 520 -23.85 -13.79 11.25
C LYS A 520 -24.01 -14.31 12.68
N GLU A 521 -24.69 -15.45 12.87
CA GLU A 521 -24.87 -16.10 14.17
C GLU A 521 -23.54 -16.51 14.80
N ASP A 522 -22.70 -17.25 14.07
CA ASP A 522 -21.38 -17.71 14.51
C ASP A 522 -20.46 -16.51 14.85
N LEU A 523 -20.55 -15.43 14.07
CA LEU A 523 -19.81 -14.19 14.32
C LEU A 523 -20.31 -13.48 15.60
N LEU A 524 -21.62 -13.37 15.79
CA LEU A 524 -22.21 -12.77 16.99
C LEU A 524 -21.88 -13.59 18.25
N GLU A 525 -21.95 -14.92 18.17
CA GLU A 525 -21.55 -15.82 19.25
C GLU A 525 -20.08 -15.62 19.62
N THR A 526 -19.19 -15.59 18.61
CA THR A 526 -17.75 -15.35 18.84
C THR A 526 -17.51 -13.98 19.49
N ILE A 527 -18.21 -12.93 19.02
CA ILE A 527 -18.10 -11.59 19.60
C ILE A 527 -18.58 -11.57 21.05
N ASP A 528 -19.71 -12.22 21.36
CA ASP A 528 -20.26 -12.26 22.72
C ASP A 528 -19.42 -13.14 23.65
N LYS A 529 -18.82 -14.22 23.15
CA LYS A 529 -17.80 -15.00 23.86
C LYS A 529 -16.59 -14.14 24.23
N ILE A 530 -16.00 -13.43 23.26
CA ILE A 530 -14.85 -12.53 23.50
C ILE A 530 -15.23 -11.45 24.52
N LYS A 531 -16.38 -10.78 24.34
CA LYS A 531 -16.80 -9.74 25.29
C LYS A 531 -16.96 -10.29 26.71
N THR A 532 -17.64 -11.42 26.87
CA THR A 532 -17.86 -12.04 28.19
C THR A 532 -16.54 -12.46 28.82
N GLU A 533 -15.64 -13.05 28.04
CA GLU A 533 -14.34 -13.52 28.50
C GLU A 533 -13.43 -12.38 28.99
N PHE A 534 -13.41 -11.26 28.25
CA PHE A 534 -12.56 -10.10 28.55
C PHE A 534 -13.21 -9.07 29.49
N MET A 535 -14.48 -9.27 29.90
CA MET A 535 -15.14 -8.48 30.95
C MET A 535 -14.93 -9.03 32.37
N LYS A 536 -14.45 -10.28 32.48
CA LYS A 536 -14.19 -10.94 33.76
C LYS A 536 -13.22 -10.12 34.64
N PRO A 537 -13.54 -9.84 35.92
CA PRO A 537 -12.69 -9.04 36.79
C PRO A 537 -11.25 -9.56 36.92
N GLU A 538 -11.08 -10.89 36.87
CA GLU A 538 -9.79 -11.56 37.02
C GLU A 538 -8.81 -11.19 35.90
N ARG A 539 -9.31 -10.78 34.72
CA ARG A 539 -8.49 -10.36 33.58
C ARG A 539 -7.64 -9.11 33.85
N LYS A 540 -7.95 -8.37 34.92
CA LYS A 540 -7.13 -7.22 35.35
C LYS A 540 -5.83 -7.65 36.05
N GLU A 541 -5.79 -8.86 36.60
CA GLU A 541 -4.66 -9.41 37.35
C GLU A 541 -3.65 -10.13 36.44
N GLU A 542 -4.04 -10.54 35.23
CA GLU A 542 -3.17 -11.20 34.24
C GLU A 542 -2.20 -10.23 33.56
N THR A 543 -1.12 -10.75 32.96
CA THR A 543 -0.20 -9.92 32.16
C THR A 543 -0.79 -9.59 30.78
N TYR A 544 -0.30 -8.54 30.13
CA TYR A 544 -0.63 -8.20 28.75
C TYR A 544 -0.35 -9.38 27.79
N THR A 545 0.75 -10.09 28.00
CA THR A 545 1.12 -11.25 27.16
C THR A 545 0.09 -12.37 27.30
N ASP A 546 -0.32 -12.69 28.54
CA ASP A 546 -1.34 -13.72 28.78
C ASP A 546 -2.68 -13.34 28.16
N LEU A 547 -3.09 -12.07 28.30
CA LEU A 547 -4.30 -11.54 27.69
C LEU A 547 -4.25 -11.57 26.16
N LEU A 548 -3.10 -11.28 25.56
CA LEU A 548 -2.90 -11.31 24.12
C LEU A 548 -3.00 -12.74 23.58
N ASP A 549 -2.39 -13.71 24.25
CA ASP A 549 -2.44 -15.11 23.85
C ASP A 549 -3.84 -15.71 24.07
N LEU A 550 -4.50 -15.38 25.18
CA LEU A 550 -5.91 -15.70 25.40
C LEU A 550 -6.78 -15.12 24.28
N PHE A 551 -6.55 -13.88 23.87
CA PHE A 551 -7.33 -13.23 22.82
C PHE A 551 -7.18 -14.00 21.51
N ARG A 552 -5.93 -14.28 21.11
CA ARG A 552 -5.62 -15.07 19.90
C ARG A 552 -6.30 -16.44 19.93
N ASN A 553 -6.25 -17.14 21.06
CA ASN A 553 -6.92 -18.43 21.21
C ASN A 553 -8.44 -18.33 21.13
N THR A 554 -9.01 -17.22 21.63
CA THR A 554 -10.47 -16.99 21.62
C THR A 554 -11.01 -16.66 20.24
N LEU A 555 -10.18 -16.10 19.33
CA LEU A 555 -10.58 -15.77 17.96
C LEU A 555 -11.00 -17.01 17.15
N GLY A 556 -10.40 -18.18 17.41
CA GLY A 556 -10.63 -19.38 16.60
C GLY A 556 -10.37 -19.12 15.11
N ASN A 557 -11.36 -19.42 14.26
CA ASN A 557 -11.28 -19.22 12.81
C ASN A 557 -11.46 -17.76 12.37
N TRP A 558 -11.76 -16.84 13.28
CA TRP A 558 -12.02 -15.42 13.00
C TRP A 558 -10.78 -14.53 13.15
N GLU A 559 -9.66 -14.92 12.52
CA GLU A 559 -8.39 -14.19 12.58
C GLU A 559 -8.52 -12.71 12.17
N ASP A 560 -9.41 -12.41 11.20
CA ASP A 560 -9.66 -11.05 10.74
C ASP A 560 -10.12 -10.11 11.87
N LEU A 561 -10.77 -10.61 12.93
CA LEU A 561 -11.18 -9.78 14.07
C LEU A 561 -9.99 -9.15 14.80
N ARG A 562 -8.77 -9.68 14.63
CA ARG A 562 -7.55 -9.06 15.17
C ARG A 562 -7.31 -7.66 14.59
N TYR A 563 -7.71 -7.39 13.34
CA TYR A 563 -7.59 -6.06 12.74
C TYR A 563 -8.37 -4.98 13.49
N LEU A 564 -9.36 -5.35 14.33
CA LEU A 564 -10.05 -4.39 15.19
C LEU A 564 -9.14 -3.72 16.22
N ILE A 565 -8.12 -4.43 16.70
CA ILE A 565 -7.24 -4.00 17.79
C ILE A 565 -5.76 -3.94 17.41
N ARG A 566 -5.40 -4.28 16.17
CA ARG A 566 -4.00 -4.32 15.70
C ARG A 566 -3.26 -2.99 15.90
N LYS A 567 -3.89 -1.84 15.64
CA LYS A 567 -3.34 -0.51 15.98
C LYS A 567 -2.90 -0.42 17.45
N THR A 568 -3.71 -0.93 18.38
CA THR A 568 -3.40 -0.96 19.82
C THR A 568 -2.24 -1.91 20.11
N GLU A 569 -2.23 -3.10 19.51
CA GLU A 569 -1.12 -4.05 19.65
C GLU A 569 0.21 -3.43 19.17
N VAL A 570 0.22 -2.78 18.00
CA VAL A 570 1.44 -2.15 17.48
C VAL A 570 1.84 -0.93 18.31
N TYR A 571 0.88 -0.15 18.81
CA TYR A 571 1.19 0.94 19.74
C TYR A 571 1.89 0.43 21.00
N ILE A 572 1.36 -0.63 21.63
CA ILE A 572 1.96 -1.26 22.81
C ILE A 572 3.35 -1.79 22.48
N LEU A 573 3.51 -2.48 21.34
CA LEU A 573 4.79 -3.01 20.88
C LEU A 573 5.86 -1.92 20.70
N ARG A 574 5.50 -0.80 20.06
CA ARG A 574 6.43 0.32 19.81
C ARG A 574 6.78 1.10 21.08
N HIS A 575 5.97 1.00 22.12
CA HIS A 575 6.16 1.70 23.40
C HIS A 575 6.38 0.74 24.57
N LYS A 576 6.81 -0.50 24.30
CA LYS A 576 6.93 -1.57 25.31
C LYS A 576 7.82 -1.18 26.50
N ASP A 577 8.83 -0.35 26.25
CA ASP A 577 9.81 0.13 27.24
C ASP A 577 9.35 1.39 27.99
N LYS A 578 8.29 2.05 27.50
CA LYS A 578 7.72 3.29 28.07
C LYS A 578 6.41 3.07 28.82
N LEU A 579 5.70 1.98 28.51
CA LEU A 579 4.43 1.63 29.13
C LEU A 579 4.69 0.63 30.26
N ASP A 580 4.18 0.94 31.45
CA ASP A 580 4.05 -0.04 32.52
C ASP A 580 3.00 -1.11 32.15
N GLU A 581 3.00 -2.20 32.92
CA GLU A 581 2.15 -3.35 32.64
C GLU A 581 0.66 -3.03 32.76
N ASP A 582 0.28 -2.22 33.75
CA ASP A 582 -1.11 -1.81 33.96
C ASP A 582 -1.64 -0.98 32.80
N ARG A 583 -0.83 -0.10 32.23
CA ARG A 583 -1.19 0.70 31.08
C ARG A 583 -1.35 -0.13 29.82
N LYS A 584 -0.48 -1.14 29.61
CA LYS A 584 -0.61 -2.08 28.47
C LYS A 584 -1.95 -2.83 28.54
N LYS A 585 -2.26 -3.40 29.70
CA LYS A 585 -3.52 -4.11 29.96
C LYS A 585 -4.73 -3.21 29.76
N GLN A 586 -4.71 -2.00 30.33
CA GLN A 586 -5.83 -1.06 30.22
C GLN A 586 -6.13 -0.67 28.76
N LEU A 587 -5.08 -0.38 27.97
CA LEU A 587 -5.23 -0.06 26.54
C LEU A 587 -5.80 -1.24 25.75
N PHE A 588 -5.28 -2.44 26.01
CA PHE A 588 -5.69 -3.66 25.32
C PHE A 588 -7.14 -4.06 25.63
N LEU A 589 -7.48 -4.19 26.92
CA LEU A 589 -8.84 -4.51 27.38
C LEU A 589 -9.84 -3.45 26.91
N GLY A 590 -9.48 -2.16 27.04
CA GLY A 590 -10.31 -1.05 26.59
C GLY A 590 -10.60 -1.12 25.08
N ALA A 591 -9.60 -1.49 24.27
CA ALA A 591 -9.76 -1.67 22.84
C ALA A 591 -10.67 -2.86 22.51
N ILE A 592 -10.48 -4.03 23.13
CA ILE A 592 -11.34 -5.21 22.92
C ILE A 592 -12.80 -4.86 23.22
N LEU A 593 -13.09 -4.39 24.43
CA LEU A 593 -14.47 -4.14 24.86
C LEU A 593 -15.17 -3.09 23.98
N LYS A 594 -14.46 -2.02 23.63
CA LYS A 594 -14.98 -0.95 22.77
C LYS A 594 -15.26 -1.44 21.35
N GLU A 595 -14.29 -2.10 20.72
CA GLU A 595 -14.37 -2.43 19.29
C GLU A 595 -15.34 -3.56 18.99
N PHE A 596 -15.37 -4.58 19.84
CA PHE A 596 -16.29 -5.71 19.71
C PHE A 596 -17.74 -5.30 20.02
N THR A 597 -17.96 -4.40 21.00
CA THR A 597 -19.29 -3.83 21.24
C THR A 597 -19.81 -3.03 20.04
N MET A 598 -18.93 -2.23 19.42
CA MET A 598 -19.31 -1.49 18.21
C MET A 598 -19.61 -2.41 17.02
N LEU A 599 -18.81 -3.46 16.79
CA LEU A 599 -19.05 -4.40 15.71
C LEU A 599 -20.38 -5.15 15.92
N ARG A 600 -20.64 -5.64 17.14
CA ARG A 600 -21.92 -6.26 17.51
C ARG A 600 -23.10 -5.34 17.19
N ARG A 601 -23.03 -4.07 17.62
CA ARG A 601 -24.09 -3.08 17.35
C ARG A 601 -24.32 -2.90 15.85
N LYS A 602 -23.25 -2.83 15.04
CA LYS A 602 -23.36 -2.70 13.58
C LYS A 602 -24.01 -3.93 12.92
N LEU A 603 -23.70 -5.14 13.37
CA LEU A 603 -24.28 -6.37 12.84
C LEU A 603 -25.79 -6.46 13.13
N LEU A 604 -26.22 -5.98 14.30
CA LEU A 604 -27.63 -5.95 14.69
C LEU A 604 -28.42 -4.80 14.07
N ALA A 605 -27.77 -3.66 13.79
CA ALA A 605 -28.42 -2.50 13.18
C ALA A 605 -28.89 -2.72 11.72
N GLY A 606 -28.67 -3.90 11.14
CA GLY A 606 -29.22 -4.29 9.83
C GLY A 606 -30.59 -4.97 9.90
N GLU A 607 -31.21 -5.11 11.07
CA GLU A 607 -32.48 -5.83 11.26
C GLU A 607 -33.73 -4.93 11.24
N ASN A 608 -33.58 -3.60 11.20
CA ASN A 608 -34.67 -2.63 11.22
C ASN A 608 -34.71 -1.76 9.96
#